data_AF-A0A166QM73-F1
#
_entry.id   AF-A0A166QM73-F1
#
_cell.length_a   1.000
_cell.length_b   1.000
_cell.length_c   1.000
_cell.angle_alpha   90.00
_cell.angle_beta   90.00
_cell.angle_gamma   90.00
#
_symmetry.space_group_name_H-M   'P 1'
#
loop_
_entity.id
_entity.type
_entity.pdbx_description
1 polymer ?
#
loop_
_entity_poly.entity_id
_entity_poly.type
_entity_poly.pdbx_seq_one_letter_code
_entity_poly.pdbx_strand_id
1 'polypeptide(L)' 'MNVTPNKKLISTSPFSNTYGALKLFKGSDGQHYLEMEDCRGPTYWGPLSPEQVKAFHVLKAAPIHS' A
#
# COMPACT_ATOMS: atom_id res chain seq x y z
N MET A 1 9.69 -11.92 -15.58
CA MET A 1 9.23 -12.82 -14.51
C MET A 1 8.32 -12.01 -13.60
N ASN A 2 7.00 -12.21 -13.68
CA ASN A 2 6.04 -11.54 -12.80
C ASN A 2 6.07 -12.26 -11.45
N VAL A 3 6.92 -11.79 -10.54
CA VAL A 3 6.91 -12.26 -9.16
C VAL A 3 5.67 -11.66 -8.53
N THR A 4 4.61 -12.45 -8.41
CA THR A 4 3.52 -12.15 -7.49
C THR A 4 3.87 -12.86 -6.18
N PRO A 5 4.68 -12.25 -5.28
CA PRO A 5 4.99 -12.89 -4.02
C PRO A 5 3.69 -13.12 -3.25
N ASN A 6 3.65 -14.14 -2.41
CA ASN A 6 2.49 -14.48 -1.59
C ASN A 6 2.30 -13.34 -0.55
N LYS A 7 1.54 -12.28 -0.88
CA LYS A 7 1.45 -11.05 -0.08
C LYS A 7 0.25 -11.11 0.86
N LYS A 8 0.46 -10.80 2.14
CA LYS A 8 -0.64 -10.62 3.10
C LYS A 8 -0.98 -9.13 3.16
N LEU A 9 -2.25 -8.78 2.88
CA LEU A 9 -2.74 -7.42 3.08
C LEU A 9 -2.67 -7.07 4.57
N ILE A 10 -1.98 -5.97 4.89
CA ILE A 10 -1.85 -5.45 6.26
C ILE A 10 -2.90 -4.39 6.51
N SER A 11 -3.09 -3.48 5.56
CA SER A 11 -3.95 -2.33 5.77
C SER A 11 -4.32 -1.65 4.46
N THR A 12 -5.50 -1.03 4.39
CA THR A 12 -5.93 -0.17 3.28
C THR A 12 -6.07 1.28 3.74
N SER A 13 -5.86 2.20 2.81
CA SER A 13 -6.11 3.63 2.97
C SER A 13 -7.62 3.91 2.86
N PRO A 14 -8.16 4.84 3.66
CA PRO A 14 -9.53 5.34 3.48
C PRO A 14 -9.62 6.33 2.31
N PHE A 15 -8.51 6.93 1.90
CA PHE A 15 -8.45 7.81 0.73
C PHE A 15 -8.44 6.97 -0.54
N SER A 16 -9.42 7.22 -1.41
CA SER A 16 -9.43 6.78 -2.79
C SER A 16 -9.18 8.00 -3.68
N ASN A 17 -8.19 7.91 -4.56
CA ASN A 17 -8.01 8.88 -5.64
C ASN A 17 -8.56 8.29 -6.94
N THR A 18 -8.32 8.98 -8.07
CA THR A 18 -8.76 8.57 -9.41
C THR A 18 -8.15 7.23 -9.87
N TYR A 19 -7.02 6.83 -9.29
CA TYR A 19 -6.32 5.60 -9.62
C TYR A 19 -6.75 4.45 -8.69
N GLY A 20 -7.10 4.75 -7.44
CA GLY A 20 -7.73 3.82 -6.52
C GLY A 20 -7.33 4.08 -5.07
N ALA A 21 -7.52 3.07 -4.22
CA ALA A 21 -7.06 3.12 -2.84
C ALA A 21 -5.63 2.56 -2.73
N LEU A 22 -4.83 3.18 -1.86
CA LEU A 22 -3.52 2.64 -1.47
C LEU A 22 -3.69 1.48 -0.49
N LYS A 23 -2.92 0.41 -0.68
CA LYS A 23 -2.92 -0.78 0.16
C LYS A 23 -1.50 -1.10 0.59
N LEU A 24 -1.32 -1.41 1.87
CA LEU A 24 -0.06 -1.85 2.44
C LEU A 24 -0.07 -3.38 2.57
N PHE A 25 0.94 -4.02 2.00
CA PHE A 25 1.15 -5.46 2.01
C PHE A 25 2.45 -5.81 2.70
N LYS A 26 2.49 -7.02 3.28
CA LYS A 26 3.73 -7.66 3.73
C LYS A 26 4.10 -8.76 2.75
N GLY A 27 5.30 -8.66 2.18
CA GLY A 27 5.87 -9.64 1.29
C GLY A 27 6.31 -10.90 2.04
N SER A 28 6.57 -11.97 1.29
CA SER A 28 7.12 -13.24 1.81
C SER A 28 8.54 -13.11 2.37
N ASP A 29 9.24 -12.05 1.98
CA ASP A 29 10.54 -11.63 2.49
C ASP A 29 10.45 -10.87 3.82
N GLY A 30 9.24 -10.65 4.33
CA GLY A 30 9.00 -9.92 5.58
C GLY A 30 8.98 -8.40 5.43
N GLN A 31 9.25 -7.87 4.23
CA GLN A 31 9.28 -6.44 3.96
C GLN A 31 7.89 -5.90 3.65
N HIS A 32 7.73 -4.58 3.81
CA HIS A 32 6.47 -3.89 3.51
C HIS A 32 6.50 -3.27 2.11
N TYR A 33 5.36 -3.36 1.43
CA TYR A 33 5.16 -2.85 0.07
C TYR A 33 3.84 -2.10 0.00
N LEU A 34 3.80 -1.02 -0.78
CA LEU A 34 2.56 -0.35 -1.16
C LEU A 34 2.09 -0.85 -2.52
N GLU A 35 0.78 -1.02 -2.65
CA GLU A 35 0.08 -1.27 -3.90
C GLU A 35 -0.92 -0.14 -4.12
N MET A 36 -1.00 0.38 -5.34
CA MET A 36 -2.12 1.20 -5.79
C MET A 36 -2.70 0.54 -7.04
N GLU A 37 -4.02 0.53 -7.13
CA GLU A 37 -4.68 0.21 -8.39
C GLU A 37 -4.49 1.39 -9.35
N ASP A 38 -4.39 1.12 -10.64
CA ASP A 38 -4.36 2.13 -11.70
C ASP A 38 -5.10 1.53 -12.91
N CYS A 39 -5.52 2.38 -13.85
CA CYS A 39 -6.12 1.97 -15.12
C CYS A 39 -5.26 0.97 -15.92
N ARG A 40 -3.95 0.91 -15.68
CA ARG A 40 -3.01 -0.05 -16.31
C ARG A 40 -2.76 -1.32 -15.49
N GLY A 41 -3.39 -1.46 -14.33
CA GLY A 41 -3.19 -2.55 -13.39
C GLY A 41 -2.46 -2.13 -12.10
N PRO A 42 -2.24 -3.06 -11.17
CA PRO A 42 -1.66 -2.76 -9.86
C PRO A 42 -0.19 -2.33 -9.97
N THR A 43 0.14 -1.19 -9.38
CA THR A 43 1.51 -0.69 -9.26
C THR A 43 2.03 -0.91 -7.85
N TYR A 44 3.23 -1.47 -7.74
CA TYR A 44 3.87 -1.78 -6.46
C TYR A 44 5.10 -0.91 -6.20
N TRP A 45 5.22 -0.44 -4.96
CA TRP A 45 6.41 0.28 -4.47
C TRP A 45 6.95 -0.36 -3.20
N GLY A 46 8.27 -0.53 -3.14
CA GLY A 46 8.97 -1.01 -1.96
C GLY A 46 10.32 -1.69 -2.29
N PRO A 47 11.02 -2.22 -1.28
CA PRO A 47 10.60 -2.30 0.12
C PRO A 47 10.54 -0.94 0.80
N LEU A 48 9.60 -0.76 1.73
CA LEU A 48 9.41 0.48 2.47
C LEU A 48 10.23 0.50 3.76
N SER A 49 10.76 1.67 4.10
CA SER A 49 11.37 1.93 5.39
C SER A 49 10.32 1.96 6.52
N PRO A 50 10.70 1.67 7.78
CA PRO A 50 9.80 1.75 8.92
C PRO A 50 9.08 3.11 9.06
N GLU A 51 9.76 4.21 8.73
CA GLU A 51 9.19 5.56 8.74
C GLU A 51 8.08 5.74 7.70
N GLN A 52 8.24 5.15 6.51
CA GLN A 52 7.23 5.20 5.45
C GLN A 52 6.01 4.35 5.80
N VAL A 53 6.21 3.20 6.45
CA VAL A 53 5.12 2.38 6.99
C VAL A 53 4.36 3.16 8.06
N LYS A 54 5.07 3.83 8.98
CA LYS A 54 4.47 4.68 10.02
C LYS A 54 3.67 5.83 9.40
N ALA A 55 4.21 6.51 8.38
CA ALA A 55 3.53 7.58 7.67
C ALA A 55 2.21 7.09 7.04
N PHE A 56 2.21 5.89 6.42
CA PHE A 56 0.98 5.30 5.89
C PHE A 56 -0.08 5.07 6.97
N HIS A 57 0.31 4.60 8.16
CA HIS A 57 -0.62 4.43 9.28
C HIS A 57 -1.20 5.76 9.80
N VAL A 58 -0.40 6.83 9.81
CA VAL A 58 -0.86 8.17 10.19
C VAL A 58 -1.89 8.66 9.17
N LEU A 59 -1.60 8.53 7.87
CA LEU A 59 -2.54 8.89 6.81
C LEU A 59 -3.85 8.10 6.96
N LYS A 60 -3.77 6.78 7.15
CA LYS A 60 -4.97 5.95 7.36
C LYS A 60 -5.84 6.42 8.53
N ALA A 61 -5.24 6.88 9.62
CA ALA A 61 -5.95 7.27 10.83
C ALA A 61 -6.56 8.68 10.74
N ALA A 62 -6.08 9.52 9.80
CA ALA A 62 -6.61 10.87 9.64
C ALA A 62 -8.04 10.82 9.07
N PRO A 63 -9.03 11.46 9.72
CA PRO A 63 -10.37 11.56 9.17
C PRO A 63 -10.32 12.32 7.84
N ILE A 64 -11.06 11.83 6.86
CA ILE A 64 -11.24 12.53 5.57
C ILE A 64 -12.03 13.79 5.89
N HIS A 65 -11.34 14.93 6.03
CA HIS A 65 -12.03 16.22 6.06
C HIS A 65 -12.59 16.43 4.65
N SER A 66 -13.92 16.31 4.56
CA SER A 66 -14.72 16.60 3.38
C SER A 66 -14.88 18.10 3.16
#